data_AF-A0A7S1G4N4-F1
#
_entry.id   AF-A0A7S1G4N4-F1
#
_cell.length_a   1.000
_cell.length_b   1.000
_cell.length_c   1.000
_cell.angle_alpha   90.00
_cell.angle_beta   90.00
_cell.angle_gamma   90.00
#
_symmetry.space_group_name_H-M   'P 1'
#
loop_
_entity.id
_entity.type
_entity.pdbx_description
1 polymer ?
#
loop_
_entity_poly.entity_id
_entity_poly.type
_entity_poly.pdbx_seq_one_letter_code
_entity_poly.pdbx_strand_id
1 'polypeptide(L)'
;TVLPVSFRHLLLPAKNPPPTELLDMRALPTTALKDKRYARLYPFRTFNAVQTQCFGALYESDANTLVAAPAGSGKTVCAELAMLRLFAESPDAKVVYIAPLPALARERFNDWDARFGGGGGAGGGGGLGKRVVELTGESAADLRLLQRGHIVIATPTQW
;
A
#
# COMPACT_ATOMS: atom_id res chain seq x y z
N THR A 1 37.47 -34.97 -13.86
CA THR A 1 36.32 -35.87 -14.12
C THR A 1 35.23 -35.06 -14.78
N VAL A 2 34.58 -35.59 -15.82
CA VAL A 2 33.49 -34.89 -16.55
C VAL A 2 32.18 -35.60 -16.23
N LEU A 3 31.17 -34.85 -15.77
CA LEU A 3 29.84 -35.37 -15.47
C LEU A 3 28.84 -34.82 -16.52
N PRO A 4 28.22 -35.68 -17.35
CA PRO A 4 27.20 -35.23 -18.29
C PRO A 4 25.90 -34.88 -17.56
N VAL A 5 25.35 -33.68 -17.82
CA VAL A 5 24.03 -33.26 -17.35
C VAL A 5 23.02 -33.41 -18.48
N SER A 6 22.10 -34.38 -18.34
CA SER A 6 21.07 -34.66 -19.35
C SER A 6 19.84 -33.77 -19.14
N PHE A 7 19.39 -33.13 -20.22
CA PHE A 7 18.13 -32.37 -20.26
C PHE A 7 16.99 -33.13 -20.95
N ARG A 8 17.13 -34.45 -21.17
CA ARG A 8 16.14 -35.26 -21.91
C ARG A 8 14.72 -35.19 -21.33
N HIS A 9 14.61 -34.99 -20.02
CA HIS A 9 13.33 -34.88 -19.30
C HIS A 9 13.09 -33.48 -18.72
N LEU A 10 13.92 -32.49 -19.10
CA LEU A 10 13.74 -31.12 -18.66
C LEU A 10 12.59 -30.48 -19.46
N LEU A 11 11.49 -30.21 -18.77
CA LEU A 11 10.41 -29.39 -19.30
C LEU A 11 10.75 -27.93 -19.04
N LEU A 12 10.93 -27.16 -20.11
CA LEU A 12 11.10 -25.72 -19.98
C LEU A 12 9.76 -25.08 -19.56
N PRO A 13 9.77 -24.10 -18.65
CA PRO A 13 8.58 -23.32 -18.36
C PRO A 13 8.11 -22.59 -19.62
N ALA A 14 6.82 -22.27 -19.67
CA ALA A 14 6.31 -21.37 -20.69
C ALA A 14 7.04 -20.01 -20.63
N LYS A 15 7.17 -19.35 -21.77
CA LYS A 15 7.69 -17.97 -21.80
C LYS A 15 6.73 -17.08 -21.01
N ASN A 16 7.29 -16.24 -20.15
CA ASN A 16 6.50 -15.25 -19.43
C ASN A 16 5.81 -14.30 -20.43
N PRO A 17 4.55 -13.90 -20.18
CA PRO A 17 3.92 -12.87 -20.99
C PRO A 17 4.70 -11.55 -20.87
N PRO A 18 4.63 -10.68 -21.89
CA PRO A 18 5.24 -9.36 -21.80
C PRO A 18 4.61 -8.56 -20.64
N PRO A 19 5.38 -7.69 -19.96
CA PRO A 19 4.85 -6.83 -18.93
C PRO A 19 3.84 -5.82 -19.51
N THR A 20 2.91 -5.36 -18.68
CA THR A 20 1.97 -4.29 -19.06
C THR A 20 2.73 -3.02 -19.43
N GLU A 21 2.46 -2.49 -20.61
CA GLU A 21 3.08 -1.25 -21.07
C GLU A 21 2.66 -0.05 -20.23
N LEU A 22 3.62 0.83 -19.95
CA LEU A 22 3.36 2.11 -19.31
C LEU A 22 2.90 3.10 -20.38
N LEU A 23 1.63 3.50 -20.31
CA LEU A 23 1.02 4.40 -21.27
C LEU A 23 1.51 5.83 -21.04
N ASP A 24 1.72 6.58 -22.13
CA ASP A 24 2.04 8.02 -22.07
C ASP A 24 0.78 8.83 -21.73
N MET A 25 0.41 8.80 -20.45
CA MET A 25 -0.76 9.47 -19.91
C MET A 25 -0.38 10.84 -19.37
N ARG A 26 -1.31 11.79 -19.49
CA ARG A 26 -1.19 13.06 -18.78
C ARG A 26 -1.15 12.82 -17.27
N ALA A 27 -0.11 13.33 -16.61
CA ALA A 27 0.05 13.20 -15.17
C ALA A 27 -1.22 13.67 -14.41
N LEU A 28 -1.74 12.80 -13.54
CA LEU A 28 -2.97 13.04 -12.82
C LEU A 28 -2.72 13.98 -11.63
N PRO A 29 -3.46 15.09 -11.47
CA PRO A 29 -3.29 15.97 -10.32
C PRO A 29 -3.86 15.36 -9.05
N THR A 30 -3.32 15.71 -7.87
CA THR A 30 -3.86 15.25 -6.57
C THR A 30 -5.28 15.73 -6.32
N THR A 31 -5.75 16.75 -7.03
CA THR A 31 -7.16 17.19 -7.02
C THR A 31 -8.11 16.15 -7.58
N ALA A 32 -7.63 15.15 -8.33
CA ALA A 32 -8.42 14.01 -8.80
C ALA A 32 -8.99 13.15 -7.65
N LEU A 33 -8.41 13.25 -6.44
CA LEU A 33 -8.95 12.61 -5.23
C LEU A 33 -10.30 13.19 -4.77
N LYS A 34 -10.73 14.34 -5.31
CA LYS A 34 -12.02 15.01 -4.99
C LYS A 34 -12.24 15.39 -3.51
N ASP A 35 -11.29 15.10 -2.61
CA ASP A 35 -11.26 15.53 -1.22
C ASP A 35 -9.98 16.34 -0.92
N LYS A 36 -10.15 17.58 -0.47
CA LYS A 36 -9.04 18.48 -0.12
C LYS A 36 -8.20 17.95 1.03
N ARG A 37 -8.78 17.18 1.95
CA ARG A 37 -8.06 16.55 3.07
C ARG A 37 -7.10 15.50 2.54
N TYR A 38 -7.52 14.68 1.58
CA TYR A 38 -6.67 13.66 0.96
C TYR A 38 -5.57 14.28 0.10
N ALA A 39 -5.90 15.30 -0.70
CA ALA A 39 -4.89 15.99 -1.51
C ALA A 39 -3.78 16.64 -0.67
N ARG A 40 -4.08 17.09 0.57
CA ARG A 40 -3.10 17.69 1.50
C ARG A 40 -2.12 16.68 2.12
N LEU A 41 -2.40 15.38 2.03
CA LEU A 41 -1.52 14.32 2.57
C LEU A 41 -0.24 14.12 1.74
N TYR A 42 -0.21 14.71 0.55
CA TYR A 42 0.84 14.51 -0.44
C TYR A 42 1.58 15.82 -0.68
N PRO A 43 2.93 15.84 -0.57
CA PRO A 43 3.72 17.04 -0.84
C PRO A 43 3.83 17.37 -2.33
N PHE A 44 3.48 16.42 -3.20
CA PHE A 44 3.51 16.58 -4.65
C PHE A 44 2.12 17.01 -5.19
N ARG A 45 2.12 17.64 -6.37
CA ARG A 45 0.90 18.14 -7.03
C ARG A 45 0.29 17.15 -8.03
N THR A 46 1.09 16.22 -8.53
CA THR A 46 0.70 15.25 -9.55
C THR A 46 1.25 13.87 -9.21
N PHE A 47 0.48 12.84 -9.48
CA PHE A 47 0.91 11.44 -9.42
C PHE A 47 1.90 11.13 -10.54
N ASN A 48 2.80 10.17 -10.31
CA ASN A 48 3.71 9.68 -11.35
C ASN A 48 2.95 8.82 -12.39
N ALA A 49 3.65 8.39 -13.45
CA ALA A 49 3.02 7.63 -14.54
C ALA A 49 2.38 6.31 -14.06
N VAL A 50 3.07 5.55 -13.20
CA VAL A 50 2.56 4.27 -12.66
C VAL A 50 1.30 4.50 -11.81
N GLN A 51 1.35 5.47 -10.90
CA GLN A 51 0.22 5.84 -10.04
C GLN A 51 -0.96 6.36 -10.87
N THR A 52 -0.69 7.15 -11.92
CA THR A 52 -1.70 7.67 -12.84
C THR A 52 -2.40 6.53 -13.57
N GLN A 53 -1.64 5.59 -14.14
CA GLN A 53 -2.20 4.44 -14.85
C GLN A 53 -2.96 3.47 -13.92
N CYS A 54 -2.50 3.32 -12.67
CA CYS A 54 -3.18 2.47 -11.69
C CYS A 54 -4.37 3.16 -10.97
N PHE A 55 -4.55 4.47 -11.13
CA PHE A 55 -5.53 5.24 -10.34
C PHE A 55 -6.96 4.72 -10.50
N GLY A 56 -7.40 4.46 -11.73
CA GLY A 56 -8.77 3.98 -11.98
C GLY A 56 -9.04 2.63 -11.29
N ALA A 57 -8.08 1.71 -11.33
CA ALA A 57 -8.22 0.40 -10.68
C ALA A 57 -8.26 0.50 -9.14
N LEU A 58 -7.50 1.43 -8.56
CA LEU A 58 -7.28 1.54 -7.12
C LEU A 58 -8.21 2.52 -6.39
N TYR A 59 -8.65 3.58 -7.07
CA TYR A 59 -9.44 4.67 -6.46
C TYR A 59 -10.87 4.75 -7.00
N GLU A 60 -11.12 4.18 -8.18
CA GLU A 60 -12.43 4.23 -8.85
C GLU A 60 -13.08 2.83 -8.98
N SER A 61 -12.43 1.79 -8.45
CA SER A 61 -12.94 0.41 -8.44
C SER A 61 -12.57 -0.30 -7.14
N ASP A 62 -13.29 -1.39 -6.83
CA ASP A 62 -13.02 -2.27 -5.69
C ASP A 62 -12.41 -3.62 -6.12
N ALA A 63 -11.89 -3.70 -7.35
CA ALA A 63 -11.30 -4.92 -7.88
C ALA A 63 -9.92 -5.23 -7.25
N ASN A 64 -9.68 -6.51 -6.98
CA ASN A 64 -8.37 -6.99 -6.55
C ASN A 64 -7.31 -6.63 -7.60
N THR A 65 -6.29 -5.88 -7.20
CA THR A 65 -5.30 -5.30 -8.12
C THR A 65 -3.88 -5.68 -7.71
N LEU A 66 -3.09 -6.19 -8.67
CA LEU A 66 -1.65 -6.43 -8.50
C LEU A 66 -0.84 -5.34 -9.20
N VAL A 67 -0.04 -4.59 -8.43
CA VAL A 67 0.90 -3.59 -8.97
C VAL A 67 2.33 -4.08 -8.80
N ALA A 68 2.89 -4.67 -9.86
CA ALA A 68 4.28 -5.10 -9.92
C ALA A 68 5.13 -4.06 -10.67
N ALA A 69 5.81 -3.19 -9.91
CA ALA A 69 6.67 -2.14 -10.45
C ALA A 69 8.01 -2.09 -9.70
N PRO A 70 9.11 -1.58 -10.30
CA PRO A 70 10.40 -1.44 -9.64
C PRO A 70 10.35 -0.66 -8.32
N ALA A 71 11.37 -0.84 -7.47
CA ALA A 71 11.54 0.00 -6.28
C ALA A 71 11.64 1.49 -6.69
N GLY A 72 11.11 2.40 -5.87
CA GLY A 72 11.04 3.83 -6.19
C GLY A 72 9.89 4.24 -7.11
N SER A 73 9.12 3.32 -7.70
CA SER A 73 7.96 3.65 -8.57
C SER A 73 6.73 4.19 -7.82
N GLY A 74 6.83 4.35 -6.50
CA GLY A 74 5.74 4.92 -5.69
C GLY A 74 4.58 3.96 -5.40
N LYS A 75 4.83 2.65 -5.35
CA LYS A 75 3.82 1.61 -5.01
C LYS A 75 3.12 1.83 -3.67
N THR A 76 3.77 2.45 -2.69
CA THR A 76 3.14 2.79 -1.43
C THR A 76 1.94 3.72 -1.65
N VAL A 77 2.08 4.74 -2.51
CA VAL A 77 0.97 5.63 -2.86
C VAL A 77 -0.15 4.85 -3.55
N CYS A 78 0.17 3.84 -4.37
CA CYS A 78 -0.86 2.95 -4.94
C CYS A 78 -1.67 2.23 -3.85
N ALA A 79 -1.01 1.70 -2.81
CA ALA A 79 -1.72 1.10 -1.67
C ALA A 79 -2.56 2.16 -0.91
N GLU A 80 -2.04 3.36 -0.73
CA GLU A 80 -2.76 4.45 -0.08
C GLU A 80 -3.98 4.91 -0.88
N LEU A 81 -3.95 4.91 -2.21
CA LEU A 81 -5.13 5.19 -3.04
C LEU A 81 -6.29 4.25 -2.68
N ALA A 82 -6.02 2.94 -2.60
CA ALA A 82 -7.03 1.95 -2.20
C ALA A 82 -7.55 2.20 -0.77
N MET A 83 -6.67 2.58 0.16
CA MET A 83 -7.07 2.94 1.52
C MET A 83 -7.96 4.19 1.57
N LEU A 84 -7.62 5.22 0.80
CA LEU A 84 -8.37 6.47 0.73
C LEU A 84 -9.76 6.24 0.12
N ARG A 85 -9.86 5.38 -0.90
CA ARG A 85 -11.14 4.94 -1.47
C ARG A 85 -11.99 4.26 -0.41
N LEU A 86 -11.44 3.28 0.29
CA LEU A 86 -12.15 2.56 1.36
C LEU A 86 -12.67 3.53 2.44
N PHE A 87 -11.85 4.46 2.91
CA PHE A 87 -12.27 5.43 3.94
C PHE A 87 -13.24 6.50 3.46
N ALA A 88 -13.28 6.78 2.15
CA ALA A 88 -14.26 7.68 1.56
C ALA A 88 -15.66 7.06 1.59
N GLU A 89 -15.75 5.75 1.36
CA GLU A 89 -17.03 5.01 1.37
C GLU A 89 -17.44 4.54 2.76
N SER A 90 -16.48 4.06 3.54
CA SER A 90 -16.69 3.49 4.87
C SER A 90 -15.64 4.04 5.84
N PRO A 91 -15.91 5.17 6.51
CA PRO A 91 -14.96 5.82 7.40
C PRO A 91 -14.44 4.89 8.52
N ASP A 92 -15.26 3.98 9.03
CA ASP A 92 -14.89 3.09 10.14
C ASP A 92 -14.35 1.72 9.68
N ALA A 93 -14.15 1.53 8.37
CA ALA A 93 -13.57 0.30 7.83
C ALA A 93 -12.14 0.06 8.34
N LYS A 94 -11.68 -1.20 8.21
CA LYS A 94 -10.35 -1.62 8.61
C LYS A 94 -9.50 -1.98 7.39
N VAL A 95 -8.25 -1.53 7.41
CA VAL A 95 -7.20 -1.88 6.46
C VAL A 95 -6.19 -2.74 7.18
N VAL A 96 -5.76 -3.82 6.55
CA VAL A 96 -4.63 -4.64 7.00
C VAL A 96 -3.51 -4.50 5.97
N TYR A 97 -2.36 -4.03 6.41
CA TYR A 97 -1.16 -3.88 5.59
C TYR A 97 -0.09 -4.84 6.07
N ILE A 98 0.34 -5.73 5.17
CA ILE A 98 1.35 -6.75 5.46
C ILE A 98 2.68 -6.34 4.83
N ALA A 99 3.69 -6.15 5.66
CA ALA A 99 5.07 -5.93 5.23
C ALA A 99 5.93 -7.18 5.50
N PRO A 100 6.84 -7.57 4.60
CA PRO A 100 7.59 -8.81 4.73
C PRO A 100 8.59 -8.81 5.89
N LEU A 101 9.02 -7.62 6.34
CA LEU A 101 10.02 -7.45 7.40
C LEU A 101 9.51 -6.50 8.48
N PRO A 102 9.80 -6.75 9.77
CA PRO A 102 9.42 -5.87 10.87
C PRO A 102 9.91 -4.42 10.69
N ALA A 103 11.11 -4.22 10.15
CA ALA A 103 11.66 -2.88 9.90
C ALA A 103 10.80 -2.08 8.90
N LEU A 104 10.31 -2.74 7.84
CA LEU A 104 9.42 -2.13 6.86
C LEU A 104 8.03 -1.87 7.45
N ALA A 105 7.53 -2.78 8.29
CA ALA A 105 6.28 -2.58 9.03
C ALA A 105 6.37 -1.33 9.92
N ARG A 106 7.45 -1.21 10.71
CA ARG A 106 7.73 -0.07 11.59
C ARG A 106 7.86 1.25 10.82
N GLU A 107 8.57 1.24 9.70
CA GLU A 107 8.72 2.41 8.83
C GLU A 107 7.35 2.89 8.32
N ARG A 108 6.50 1.94 7.88
CA ARG A 108 5.13 2.26 7.44
C ARG A 108 4.24 2.73 8.59
N PHE A 109 4.40 2.15 9.79
CA PHE A 109 3.68 2.61 10.98
C PHE A 109 4.01 4.07 11.29
N ASN A 110 5.29 4.44 11.34
CA ASN A 110 5.70 5.81 11.63
C ASN A 110 5.20 6.80 10.57
N ASP A 111 5.30 6.45 9.27
CA ASP A 111 4.82 7.30 8.17
C ASP A 111 3.29 7.49 8.22
N TRP A 112 2.54 6.40 8.36
CA TRP A 112 1.09 6.44 8.31
C TRP A 112 0.46 6.94 9.60
N ASP A 113 1.06 6.72 10.78
CA ASP A 113 0.58 7.34 12.02
C ASP A 113 0.75 8.85 11.97
N ALA A 114 1.87 9.35 11.44
CA ALA A 114 2.07 10.78 11.24
C ALA A 114 1.12 11.38 10.18
N ARG A 115 0.88 10.69 9.05
CA ARG A 115 0.09 11.20 7.92
C ARG A 115 -1.41 10.98 8.07
N PHE A 116 -1.85 9.78 8.47
CA PHE A 116 -3.27 9.42 8.57
C PHE A 116 -3.82 9.48 10.00
N GLY A 117 -2.94 9.55 11.01
CA GLY A 117 -3.31 9.63 12.42
C GLY A 117 -4.12 10.88 12.81
N GLY A 118 -4.59 10.86 14.06
CA GLY A 118 -5.39 11.95 14.65
C GLY A 118 -4.59 12.98 15.47
N GLY A 119 -3.29 12.76 15.69
CA GLY A 119 -2.46 13.62 16.54
C GLY A 119 -2.46 13.19 18.01
N GLY A 120 -1.46 12.37 18.37
CA GLY A 120 -0.93 12.23 19.74
C GLY A 120 0.58 12.52 19.83
N GLY A 121 1.25 12.71 18.69
CA GLY A 121 2.62 13.19 18.58
C GLY A 121 2.68 14.71 18.35
N ALA A 122 3.74 15.34 18.84
CA ALA A 122 3.92 16.78 19.08
C ALA A 122 3.94 17.72 17.84
N GLY A 123 3.11 17.51 16.83
CA GLY A 123 3.07 18.36 15.64
C GLY A 123 1.71 18.36 14.94
N GLY A 124 0.83 19.28 15.34
CA GLY A 124 -0.20 19.95 14.53
C GLY A 124 -1.21 19.10 13.75
N GLY A 125 -2.49 19.15 14.16
CA GLY A 125 -3.62 18.49 13.53
C GLY A 125 -3.73 18.72 12.01
N GLY A 126 -3.64 17.62 11.25
CA GLY A 126 -3.81 17.63 9.80
C GLY A 126 -4.08 16.25 9.17
N GLY A 127 -3.97 15.15 9.93
CA GLY A 127 -4.23 13.80 9.44
C GLY A 127 -5.73 13.45 9.35
N LEU A 128 -6.01 12.17 9.06
CA LEU A 128 -7.36 11.67 8.80
C LEU A 128 -8.10 11.16 10.06
N GLY A 129 -7.49 11.31 11.24
CA GLY A 129 -8.08 10.79 12.49
C GLY A 129 -8.09 9.27 12.57
N LYS A 130 -7.34 8.57 11.72
CA LYS A 130 -7.30 7.11 11.67
C LYS A 130 -6.33 6.59 12.71
N ARG A 131 -6.81 5.78 13.65
CA ARG A 131 -5.92 4.98 14.52
C ARG A 131 -5.12 3.98 13.69
N VAL A 132 -3.81 4.19 13.61
CA VAL A 132 -2.83 3.25 13.06
C VAL A 132 -2.29 2.41 14.21
N VAL A 133 -2.19 1.10 14.01
CA VAL A 133 -1.63 0.17 14.99
C VAL A 133 -0.65 -0.79 14.29
N GLU A 134 0.39 -1.20 15.01
CA GLU A 134 1.35 -2.21 14.58
C GLU A 134 1.23 -3.41 15.50
N LEU A 135 1.09 -4.61 14.94
CA LEU A 135 0.99 -5.83 15.73
C LEU A 135 2.33 -6.17 16.40
N THR A 136 2.28 -6.70 17.61
CA THR A 136 3.45 -7.05 18.40
C THR A 136 3.83 -8.52 18.27
N GLY A 137 2.89 -9.38 17.89
CA GLY A 137 3.02 -10.83 17.89
C GLY A 137 2.51 -11.51 19.18
N GLU A 138 1.94 -10.74 20.12
CA GLU A 138 1.30 -11.27 21.31
C GLU A 138 -0.23 -11.30 21.12
N SER A 139 -0.82 -12.49 20.99
CA SER A 139 -2.21 -12.67 20.56
C SER A 139 -3.24 -11.84 21.35
N ALA A 140 -3.13 -11.79 22.68
CA ALA A 140 -4.09 -11.06 23.51
C ALA A 140 -3.98 -9.53 23.34
N ALA A 141 -2.76 -9.01 23.17
CA ALA A 141 -2.53 -7.60 22.89
C ALA A 141 -2.98 -7.25 21.46
N ASP A 142 -2.64 -8.10 20.49
CA ASP A 142 -2.97 -7.91 19.08
C ASP A 142 -4.48 -7.90 18.83
N LEU A 143 -5.26 -8.75 19.51
CA LEU A 143 -6.74 -8.69 19.44
C LEU A 143 -7.29 -7.33 19.89
N ARG A 144 -6.72 -6.73 20.94
CA ARG A 144 -7.13 -5.40 21.42
C ARG A 144 -6.73 -4.30 20.44
N LEU A 145 -5.56 -4.40 19.83
CA LEU A 145 -5.10 -3.48 18.79
C LEU A 145 -5.99 -3.58 17.55
N LEU A 146 -6.30 -4.79 17.10
CA LEU A 146 -7.17 -5.08 15.96
C LEU A 146 -8.56 -4.45 16.15
N GLN A 147 -9.16 -4.58 17.34
CA GLN A 147 -10.47 -4.00 17.63
C GLN A 147 -10.47 -2.46 17.47
N ARG A 148 -9.40 -1.79 17.92
CA ARG A 148 -9.35 -0.32 17.97
C ARG A 148 -8.80 0.33 16.70
N GLY A 149 -7.92 -0.35 15.97
CA GLY A 149 -7.24 0.19 14.78
C GLY A 149 -8.17 0.30 13.56
N HIS A 150 -7.95 1.34 12.75
CA HIS A 150 -8.49 1.43 11.39
C HIS A 150 -7.45 0.97 10.37
N ILE A 151 -6.16 1.17 10.66
CA ILE A 151 -5.06 0.71 9.82
C ILE A 151 -4.19 -0.18 10.70
N VAL A 152 -4.12 -1.47 10.36
CA VAL A 152 -3.39 -2.50 11.09
C VAL A 152 -2.20 -2.89 10.25
N ILE A 153 -1.00 -2.71 10.79
CA ILE A 153 0.26 -3.05 10.13
C ILE A 153 0.84 -4.28 10.80
N ALA A 154 1.20 -5.28 10.01
CA ALA A 154 1.70 -6.56 10.50
C ALA A 154 2.74 -7.18 9.55
N THR A 155 3.45 -8.19 10.04
CA THR A 155 4.21 -9.12 9.20
C THR A 155 3.41 -10.38 8.89
N PRO A 156 3.81 -11.20 7.88
CA PRO A 156 3.14 -12.46 7.58
C PRO A 156 3.08 -13.45 8.75
N THR A 157 3.96 -13.33 9.73
CA THR A 157 3.99 -14.21 10.91
C THR A 157 3.08 -13.71 12.04
N GLN A 158 2.73 -12.43 12.05
CA GLN A 158 1.90 -11.81 13.09
C GLN A 158 0.40 -11.86 12.74
N TRP A 159 0.07 -11.91 11.45
CA TRP A 159 -1.30 -11.98 10.94
C TRP A 159 -1.77 -13.43 10.83
#